data_AF-A0A4P5WPD9-F1
#
_entry.id   AF-A0A4P5WPD9-F1
#
_cell.length_a   1.000
_cell.length_b   1.000
_cell.length_c   1.000
_cell.angle_alpha   90.00
_cell.angle_beta   90.00
_cell.angle_gamma   90.00
#
_symmetry.space_group_name_H-M   'P 1'
#
loop_
_entity.id
_entity.type
_entity.pdbx_description
1 polymer ?
#
loop_
_entity_poly.entity_id
_entity_poly.type
_entity_poly.pdbx_seq_one_letter_code
_entity_poly.pdbx_strand_id
1 'polypeptide(L)'
;MIARGLTSVARVGGVATCVVVGLLTVVGLHPASAIDVKLSPEAAQKALEAGRAPMEKANSPEEVKKILQHASMVTRVGADPEKDSCGASAILRTKRYRLEAFGRQEAVESKKRKTDIRMPDEFIKKVVDMSNMEIEVQLCGDDEYFAEGALIELQQGSKKIKPIDIAAADRGRKNEGSGPAYRSRFTTRFAYEKFDPNAASLFVINLQDGKEVRIPADFFKVK
;
A
#
# COMPACT_ATOMS: atom_id res chain seq x y z
N MET A 1 -44.25 -5.98 -63.02
CA MET A 1 -42.94 -6.65 -62.83
C MET A 1 -43.09 -7.66 -61.70
N ILE A 2 -42.85 -8.95 -62.02
CA ILE A 2 -42.24 -10.01 -61.17
C ILE A 2 -42.76 -10.08 -59.72
N ALA A 3 -43.75 -10.91 -59.37
CA ALA A 3 -43.74 -12.37 -59.23
C ALA A 3 -43.05 -12.91 -57.94
N ARG A 4 -43.82 -13.77 -57.23
CA ARG A 4 -43.43 -14.84 -56.26
C ARG A 4 -43.03 -14.39 -54.85
N GLY A 5 -43.39 -15.06 -53.76
CA GLY A 5 -44.12 -16.32 -53.49
C GLY A 5 -44.20 -16.49 -51.94
N LEU A 6 -45.32 -16.98 -51.39
CA LEU A 6 -45.48 -18.30 -50.73
C LEU A 6 -44.32 -18.65 -49.75
N THR A 7 -44.51 -18.83 -48.44
CA THR A 7 -45.19 -19.94 -47.72
C THR A 7 -45.33 -19.56 -46.22
N SER A 8 -46.45 -19.75 -45.53
CA SER A 8 -47.08 -20.99 -45.03
C SER A 8 -46.48 -21.58 -43.74
N VAL A 9 -47.37 -21.65 -42.73
CA VAL A 9 -47.52 -22.65 -41.66
C VAL A 9 -46.67 -22.52 -40.38
N ALA A 10 -47.44 -22.31 -39.31
CA ALA A 10 -47.11 -22.49 -37.90
C ALA A 10 -46.75 -23.94 -37.55
N ARG A 11 -45.94 -24.13 -36.49
CA ARG A 11 -46.36 -24.80 -35.25
C ARG A 11 -45.21 -25.00 -34.26
N VAL A 12 -45.55 -24.68 -33.00
CA VAL A 12 -45.31 -25.49 -31.79
C VAL A 12 -43.88 -25.62 -31.27
N GLY A 13 -43.73 -25.15 -30.03
CA GLY A 13 -43.16 -25.97 -28.96
C GLY A 13 -41.66 -25.86 -28.77
N GLY A 14 -41.26 -25.28 -27.64
CA GLY A 14 -39.88 -25.33 -27.19
C GLY A 14 -39.59 -24.30 -26.12
N VAL A 15 -39.99 -24.59 -24.89
CA VAL A 15 -39.47 -23.91 -23.71
C VAL A 15 -37.98 -24.26 -23.63
N ALA A 16 -37.12 -23.32 -24.03
CA ALA A 16 -35.68 -23.39 -23.82
C ALA A 16 -35.32 -22.33 -22.78
N THR A 17 -35.45 -22.69 -21.50
CA THR A 17 -34.82 -21.97 -20.39
C THR A 17 -33.31 -22.10 -20.53
N CYS A 18 -32.68 -21.11 -21.14
CA CYS A 18 -31.24 -20.89 -21.03
C CYS A 18 -30.92 -20.42 -19.62
N VAL A 19 -30.64 -21.37 -18.72
CA VAL A 19 -30.00 -21.07 -17.44
C VAL A 19 -28.53 -20.78 -17.72
N VAL A 20 -28.21 -19.52 -17.97
CA VAL A 20 -26.83 -19.03 -17.91
C VAL A 20 -26.48 -18.96 -16.43
N VAL A 21 -25.87 -20.02 -15.90
CA VAL A 21 -25.18 -19.97 -14.61
C VAL A 21 -23.91 -19.14 -14.81
N GLY A 22 -24.09 -17.82 -14.74
CA GLY A 22 -22.98 -16.89 -14.59
C GLY A 22 -22.35 -17.13 -13.23
N LEU A 23 -21.20 -17.80 -13.23
CA LEU A 23 -20.34 -17.93 -12.06
C LEU A 23 -19.84 -16.53 -11.71
N LEU A 24 -20.62 -15.81 -10.88
CA LEU A 24 -20.20 -14.58 -10.22
C LEU A 24 -19.07 -14.96 -9.27
N THR A 25 -17.84 -14.87 -9.75
CA THR A 25 -16.67 -14.74 -8.91
C THR A 25 -16.91 -13.51 -8.04
N VAL A 26 -17.24 -13.76 -6.76
CA VAL A 26 -17.19 -12.75 -5.72
C VAL A 26 -15.72 -12.41 -5.54
N VAL A 27 -15.20 -11.55 -6.42
CA VAL A 27 -14.04 -10.74 -6.10
C VAL A 27 -14.51 -9.93 -4.91
N GLY A 28 -14.03 -10.28 -3.72
CA GLY A 28 -14.40 -9.60 -2.50
C GLY A 28 -14.17 -8.10 -2.69
N LEU A 29 -15.25 -7.36 -2.92
CA LEU A 29 -15.29 -5.92 -2.70
C LEU A 29 -15.11 -5.77 -1.19
N HIS A 30 -13.85 -5.76 -0.75
CA HIS A 30 -13.56 -5.21 0.54
C HIS A 30 -14.02 -3.77 0.49
N PRO A 31 -14.93 -3.32 1.38
CA PRO A 31 -15.27 -1.91 1.45
C PRO A 31 -13.96 -1.13 1.54
N ALA A 32 -13.83 -0.10 0.69
CA ALA A 32 -12.70 0.81 0.72
C ALA A 32 -12.81 1.63 2.01
N SER A 33 -12.40 1.03 3.11
CA SER A 33 -12.17 1.69 4.38
C SER A 33 -10.80 2.34 4.27
N ALA A 34 -10.71 3.63 4.63
CA ALA A 34 -9.44 4.32 4.76
C ALA A 34 -8.53 3.65 5.79
N ILE A 35 -7.28 4.09 5.88
CA ILE A 35 -6.31 3.57 6.85
C ILE A 35 -6.89 3.48 8.28
N ASP A 36 -6.74 2.31 8.90
CA ASP A 36 -7.30 2.04 10.23
C ASP A 36 -6.52 2.78 11.33
N VAL A 37 -7.05 3.93 11.73
CA VAL A 37 -6.48 4.74 12.81
C VAL A 37 -6.76 4.15 14.20
N LYS A 38 -7.92 3.52 14.36
CA LYS A 38 -8.35 2.82 15.57
C LYS A 38 -8.49 1.34 15.26
N LEU A 39 -7.48 0.56 15.61
CA LEU A 39 -7.46 -0.87 15.36
C LEU A 39 -8.06 -1.61 16.57
N SER A 40 -9.07 -2.46 16.35
CA SER A 40 -9.56 -3.33 17.41
C SER A 40 -8.56 -4.47 17.69
N PRO A 41 -8.58 -5.10 18.88
CA PRO A 41 -7.74 -6.25 19.16
C PRO A 41 -7.91 -7.40 18.15
N GLU A 42 -9.14 -7.68 17.73
CA GLU A 42 -9.43 -8.70 16.71
C GLU A 42 -8.83 -8.33 15.35
N ALA A 43 -8.95 -7.06 14.92
CA ALA A 43 -8.33 -6.59 13.69
C ALA A 43 -6.80 -6.62 13.76
N ALA A 44 -6.23 -6.37 14.93
CA ALA A 44 -4.80 -6.47 15.17
C ALA A 44 -4.29 -7.91 15.00
N GLN A 45 -5.01 -8.88 15.57
CA GLN A 45 -4.70 -10.30 15.42
C GLN A 45 -4.81 -10.74 13.95
N LYS A 46 -5.86 -10.33 13.25
CA LYS A 46 -6.03 -10.61 11.81
C LYS A 46 -4.89 -10.01 10.99
N ALA A 47 -4.37 -8.83 11.34
CA ALA A 47 -3.22 -8.23 10.66
C ALA A 47 -1.94 -9.05 10.87
N LEU A 48 -1.67 -9.53 12.10
CA LEU A 48 -0.54 -10.42 12.36
C LEU A 48 -0.64 -11.70 11.51
N GLU A 49 -1.80 -12.33 11.51
CA GLU A 49 -2.05 -13.55 10.72
C GLU A 49 -1.91 -13.32 9.22
N ALA A 50 -2.41 -12.19 8.70
CA ALA A 50 -2.30 -11.82 7.30
C ALA A 50 -0.84 -11.63 6.86
N GLY A 51 0.01 -11.08 7.73
CA GLY A 51 1.45 -10.99 7.47
C GLY A 51 2.15 -12.34 7.56
N ARG A 52 1.76 -13.15 8.55
CA ARG A 52 2.39 -14.44 8.86
C ARG A 52 2.12 -15.52 7.83
N ALA A 53 0.85 -15.72 7.46
CA ALA A 53 0.40 -16.82 6.62
C ALA A 53 1.14 -16.97 5.27
N PRO A 54 1.37 -15.91 4.46
CA PRO A 54 2.14 -16.05 3.22
C PRO A 54 3.61 -16.39 3.50
N MET A 55 4.18 -15.83 4.57
CA MET A 55 5.58 -16.07 4.93
C MET A 55 5.81 -17.48 5.48
N GLU A 56 4.83 -18.08 6.17
CA GLU A 56 4.84 -19.48 6.57
C GLU A 56 4.84 -20.43 5.36
N LYS A 57 4.18 -20.05 4.26
CA LYS A 57 4.11 -20.86 3.02
C LYS A 57 5.33 -20.71 2.11
N ALA A 58 6.11 -19.65 2.27
CA ALA A 58 7.28 -19.39 1.42
C ALA A 58 8.44 -20.37 1.69
N ASN A 59 8.87 -21.12 0.68
CA ASN A 59 9.92 -22.13 0.78
C ASN A 59 11.20 -21.73 0.03
N SER A 60 11.19 -20.60 -0.68
CA SER A 60 12.35 -20.09 -1.40
C SER A 60 12.62 -18.59 -1.12
N PRO A 61 13.87 -18.14 -1.28
CA PRO A 61 14.21 -16.71 -1.21
C PRO A 61 13.40 -15.84 -2.19
N GLU A 62 13.08 -16.38 -3.38
CA GLU A 62 12.31 -15.68 -4.40
C GLU A 62 10.87 -15.43 -3.97
N GLU A 63 10.24 -16.40 -3.30
CA GLU A 63 8.90 -16.26 -2.73
C GLU A 63 8.89 -15.23 -1.59
N VAL A 64 9.89 -15.28 -0.71
CA VAL A 64 10.08 -14.27 0.35
C VAL A 64 10.21 -12.87 -0.26
N LYS A 65 11.04 -12.72 -1.30
CA LYS A 65 11.21 -11.44 -2.01
C LYS A 65 9.89 -10.94 -2.57
N LYS A 66 9.10 -11.80 -3.23
CA LYS A 66 7.77 -11.43 -3.76
C LYS A 66 6.81 -10.98 -2.66
N ILE A 67 6.79 -11.66 -1.51
CA ILE A 67 5.95 -11.28 -0.36
C ILE A 67 6.33 -9.89 0.15
N LEU A 68 7.63 -9.62 0.32
CA LEU A 68 8.11 -8.32 0.79
C LEU A 68 7.85 -7.20 -0.22
N GLN A 69 8.03 -7.48 -1.51
CA GLN A 69 7.69 -6.56 -2.59
C GLN A 69 6.20 -6.23 -2.57
N HIS A 70 5.34 -7.25 -2.55
CA HIS A 70 3.89 -7.08 -2.46
C HIS A 70 3.48 -6.25 -1.23
N ALA A 71 4.02 -6.56 -0.04
CA ALA A 71 3.74 -5.79 1.18
C ALA A 71 4.13 -4.30 1.06
N SER A 72 5.23 -4.01 0.35
CA SER A 72 5.66 -2.63 0.10
C SER A 72 4.80 -1.90 -0.94
N MET A 73 4.06 -2.63 -1.78
CA MET A 73 3.20 -2.07 -2.82
C MET A 73 1.80 -1.74 -2.30
N VAL A 74 1.25 -2.59 -1.43
CA VAL A 74 -0.11 -2.40 -0.86
C VAL A 74 -0.25 -1.09 -0.08
N THR A 75 0.83 -0.65 0.57
CA THR A 75 0.84 0.57 1.38
C THR A 75 1.51 1.76 0.72
N ARG A 76 1.83 1.63 -0.58
CA ARG A 76 2.47 2.68 -1.35
C ARG A 76 1.44 3.67 -1.88
N VAL A 77 1.83 4.94 -1.88
CA VAL A 77 1.15 6.03 -2.57
C VAL A 77 2.11 6.75 -3.51
N GLY A 78 1.56 7.46 -4.50
CA GLY A 78 2.34 8.09 -5.57
C GLY A 78 2.68 7.15 -6.71
N ALA A 79 3.90 7.27 -7.22
CA ALA A 79 4.36 6.51 -8.37
C ALA A 79 4.49 5.00 -8.08
N ASP A 80 4.17 4.21 -9.09
CA ASP A 80 4.37 2.77 -9.13
C ASP A 80 5.79 2.48 -9.63
N PRO A 81 6.70 1.93 -8.80
CA PRO A 81 8.11 1.74 -9.15
C PRO A 81 8.34 0.78 -10.32
N GLU A 82 7.35 -0.04 -10.67
CA GLU A 82 7.43 -0.94 -11.82
C GLU A 82 7.14 -0.21 -13.13
N LYS A 83 6.40 0.91 -13.07
CA LYS A 83 6.04 1.73 -14.24
C LYS A 83 6.90 2.98 -14.34
N ASP A 84 7.23 3.57 -13.20
CA ASP A 84 8.06 4.75 -13.04
C ASP A 84 9.02 4.52 -11.88
N SER A 85 10.19 3.98 -12.22
CA SER A 85 11.21 3.59 -11.26
C SER A 85 11.81 4.77 -10.48
N CYS A 86 11.64 6.00 -10.97
CA CYS A 86 12.11 7.22 -10.30
C CYS A 86 11.00 8.20 -9.91
N GLY A 87 9.75 7.82 -10.10
CA GLY A 87 8.62 8.60 -9.66
C GLY A 87 8.58 8.75 -8.14
N ALA A 88 8.16 9.93 -7.70
CA ALA A 88 8.01 10.23 -6.29
C ALA A 88 6.95 9.34 -5.65
N SER A 89 7.32 8.64 -4.59
CA SER A 89 6.41 7.72 -3.89
C SER A 89 6.67 7.73 -2.40
N ALA A 90 5.69 7.23 -1.65
CA ALA A 90 5.82 7.08 -0.21
C ALA A 90 5.18 5.75 0.24
N ILE A 91 5.75 5.11 1.26
CA ILE A 91 5.19 3.93 1.90
C ILE A 91 4.59 4.35 3.24
N LEU A 92 3.28 4.11 3.40
CA LEU A 92 2.56 4.41 4.64
C LEU A 92 2.76 3.25 5.63
N ARG A 93 3.55 3.46 6.67
CA ARG A 93 3.76 2.47 7.74
C ARG A 93 2.64 2.60 8.77
N THR A 94 1.44 2.18 8.38
CA THR A 94 0.23 2.15 9.22
C THR A 94 0.38 1.19 10.40
N LYS A 95 -0.54 1.24 11.37
CA LYS A 95 -0.58 0.24 12.46
C LYS A 95 -0.69 -1.18 11.92
N ARG A 96 -1.57 -1.37 10.93
CA ARG A 96 -1.74 -2.63 10.22
C ARG A 96 -0.47 -3.09 9.51
N TYR A 97 0.19 -2.21 8.77
CA TYR A 97 1.46 -2.52 8.11
C TYR A 97 2.52 -3.04 9.10
N ARG A 98 2.64 -2.40 10.27
CA ARG A 98 3.58 -2.82 11.32
C ARG A 98 3.22 -4.18 11.91
N LEU A 99 1.94 -4.44 12.16
CA LEU A 99 1.49 -5.76 12.64
C LEU A 99 1.72 -6.86 11.61
N GLU A 100 1.42 -6.61 10.33
CA GLU A 100 1.72 -7.56 9.26
C GLU A 100 3.24 -7.80 9.14
N ALA A 101 4.07 -6.76 9.33
CA ALA A 101 5.52 -6.90 9.36
C ALA A 101 5.99 -7.79 10.52
N PHE A 102 5.39 -7.65 11.70
CA PHE A 102 5.67 -8.54 12.82
C PHE A 102 5.19 -9.96 12.57
N GLY A 103 4.01 -10.17 11.98
CA GLY A 103 3.55 -11.50 11.59
C GLY A 103 4.51 -12.19 10.61
N ARG A 104 5.06 -11.44 9.64
CA ARG A 104 6.13 -11.95 8.76
C ARG A 104 7.38 -12.35 9.55
N GLN A 105 7.78 -11.54 10.53
CA GLN A 105 8.94 -11.83 11.39
C GLN A 105 8.71 -13.08 12.25
N GLU A 106 7.51 -13.26 12.82
CA GLU A 106 7.11 -14.49 13.53
C GLU A 106 7.31 -15.73 12.67
N ALA A 107 6.83 -15.71 11.42
CA ALA A 107 6.97 -16.84 10.50
C ALA A 107 8.44 -17.18 10.22
N VAL A 108 9.27 -16.15 9.98
CA VAL A 108 10.70 -16.33 9.69
C VAL A 108 11.43 -16.92 10.89
N GLU A 109 11.22 -16.34 12.08
CA GLU A 109 11.89 -16.82 13.29
C GLU A 109 11.37 -18.21 13.69
N SER A 110 10.08 -18.50 13.53
CA SER A 110 9.51 -19.82 13.82
C SER A 110 10.13 -20.91 12.94
N LYS A 111 10.29 -20.65 11.64
CA LYS A 111 10.98 -21.55 10.71
C LYS A 111 12.43 -21.77 11.10
N LYS A 112 13.15 -20.68 11.41
CA LYS A 112 14.56 -20.72 11.81
C LYS A 112 14.78 -21.54 13.07
N ARG A 113 13.87 -21.43 14.06
CA ARG A 113 13.97 -22.14 15.35
C ARG A 113 13.20 -23.45 15.40
N LYS A 114 12.47 -23.82 14.34
CA LYS A 114 11.60 -25.01 14.27
C LYS A 114 10.62 -25.10 15.45
N THR A 115 10.17 -23.95 15.95
CA THR A 115 9.25 -23.81 17.09
C THR A 115 8.28 -22.69 16.78
N ASP A 116 7.03 -22.78 17.23
CA ASP A 116 6.07 -21.71 17.04
C ASP A 116 6.41 -20.50 17.92
N ILE A 117 6.73 -19.36 17.28
CA ILE A 117 7.08 -18.11 17.96
C ILE A 117 5.96 -17.10 17.73
N ARG A 118 5.46 -16.55 18.83
CA ARG A 118 4.41 -15.52 18.85
C ARG A 118 4.93 -14.24 19.49
N MET A 119 4.48 -13.11 18.95
CA MET A 119 4.68 -11.82 19.57
C MET A 119 3.86 -11.75 20.87
N PRO A 120 4.45 -11.23 21.96
CA PRO A 120 3.70 -10.98 23.18
C PRO A 120 2.61 -9.92 22.96
N ASP A 121 1.47 -10.08 23.63
CA ASP A 121 0.32 -9.16 23.55
C ASP A 121 0.69 -7.70 23.87
N GLU A 122 1.68 -7.48 24.74
CA GLU A 122 2.18 -6.15 25.06
C GLU A 122 2.73 -5.41 23.84
N PHE A 123 3.37 -6.11 22.89
CA PHE A 123 3.86 -5.50 21.65
C PHE A 123 2.70 -5.18 20.71
N ILE A 124 1.70 -6.05 20.63
CA ILE A 124 0.47 -5.80 19.86
C ILE A 124 -0.19 -4.53 20.38
N LYS A 125 -0.36 -4.45 21.71
CA LYS A 125 -0.91 -3.26 22.39
C LYS A 125 -0.09 -2.01 22.09
N LYS A 126 1.24 -2.06 22.17
CA LYS A 126 2.10 -0.93 21.81
C LYS A 126 1.86 -0.42 20.40
N VAL A 127 1.65 -1.31 19.42
CA VAL A 127 1.36 -0.91 18.03
C VAL A 127 -0.04 -0.33 17.89
N VAL A 128 -1.03 -0.94 18.53
CA VAL A 128 -2.43 -0.45 18.56
C VAL A 128 -2.50 0.94 19.19
N ASP A 129 -1.71 1.19 20.23
CA ASP A 129 -1.68 2.45 20.98
C ASP A 129 -0.81 3.53 20.33
N MET A 130 -0.14 3.26 19.20
CA MET A 130 0.67 4.27 18.52
C MET A 130 -0.18 5.46 18.07
N SER A 131 0.23 6.66 18.45
CA SER A 131 -0.45 7.91 18.08
C SER A 131 -0.05 8.43 16.69
N ASN A 132 0.98 7.86 16.06
CA ASN A 132 1.60 8.43 14.87
C ASN A 132 1.73 7.41 13.74
N MET A 133 1.43 7.85 12.52
CA MET A 133 1.76 7.16 11.27
C MET A 133 3.18 7.55 10.84
N GLU A 134 4.00 6.57 10.48
CA GLU A 134 5.29 6.82 9.86
C GLU A 134 5.17 6.70 8.35
N ILE A 135 5.89 7.55 7.63
CA ILE A 135 5.92 7.61 6.17
C ILE A 135 7.37 7.49 5.74
N GLU A 136 7.68 6.51 4.90
CA GLU A 136 8.97 6.46 4.21
C GLU A 136 8.79 7.08 2.83
N VAL A 137 9.37 8.24 2.61
CA VAL A 137 9.36 8.94 1.32
C VAL A 137 10.54 8.44 0.50
N GLN A 138 10.32 8.20 -0.79
CA GLN A 138 11.37 7.85 -1.75
C GLN A 138 11.33 8.83 -2.92
N LEU A 139 12.48 9.46 -3.19
CA LEU A 139 12.67 10.42 -4.28
C LEU A 139 13.88 10.04 -5.13
N CYS A 140 13.90 10.54 -6.36
CA CYS A 140 15.07 10.51 -7.22
C CYS A 140 15.58 11.93 -7.50
N GLY A 141 16.89 12.06 -7.69
CA GLY A 141 17.57 13.33 -7.98
C GLY A 141 18.93 13.11 -8.63
N ASP A 142 19.57 14.19 -9.07
CA ASP A 142 20.83 14.14 -9.83
C ASP A 142 22.08 14.23 -8.95
N ASP A 143 21.90 14.60 -7.68
CA ASP A 143 22.95 14.71 -6.68
C ASP A 143 22.72 13.70 -5.54
N GLU A 144 23.75 13.28 -4.82
CA GLU A 144 23.62 12.30 -3.74
C GLU A 144 23.07 12.88 -2.42
N TYR A 145 23.09 14.20 -2.25
CA TYR A 145 22.55 14.92 -1.09
C TYR A 145 21.31 15.75 -1.43
N PHE A 146 20.73 15.59 -2.62
CA PHE A 146 19.61 16.41 -3.10
C PHE A 146 18.37 16.48 -2.18
N ALA A 147 18.16 15.44 -1.36
CA ALA A 147 17.04 15.35 -0.42
C ALA A 147 17.40 15.80 1.01
N GLU A 148 18.66 16.21 1.25
CA GLU A 148 19.08 16.74 2.54
C GLU A 148 18.26 17.98 2.91
N GLY A 149 17.77 18.02 4.15
CA GLY A 149 16.92 19.11 4.64
C GLY A 149 15.58 19.26 3.94
N ALA A 150 15.11 18.25 3.19
CA ALA A 150 13.77 18.25 2.60
C ALA A 150 12.70 18.44 3.68
N LEU A 151 11.75 19.34 3.41
CA LEU A 151 10.58 19.57 4.25
C LEU A 151 9.36 18.91 3.62
N ILE A 152 8.46 18.38 4.45
CA ILE A 152 7.24 17.73 3.99
C ILE A 152 6.03 18.20 4.79
N GLU A 153 4.91 18.36 4.11
CA GLU A 153 3.59 18.62 4.70
C GLU A 153 2.54 17.70 4.09
N LEU A 154 1.52 17.35 4.87
CA LEU A 154 0.33 16.65 4.39
C LEU A 154 -0.79 17.68 4.17
N GLN A 155 -1.28 17.78 2.94
CA GLN A 155 -2.37 18.67 2.58
C GLN A 155 -3.68 17.90 2.41
N GLN A 156 -4.74 18.42 3.03
CA GLN A 156 -6.12 17.92 2.93
C GLN A 156 -7.07 19.09 2.70
N GLY A 157 -7.45 19.33 1.44
CA GLY A 157 -8.17 20.56 1.07
C GLY A 157 -7.35 21.81 1.38
N SER A 158 -7.89 22.71 2.21
CA SER A 158 -7.19 23.92 2.68
C SER A 158 -6.30 23.68 3.90
N LYS A 159 -6.37 22.50 4.53
CA LYS A 159 -5.62 22.19 5.75
C LYS A 159 -4.20 21.75 5.38
N LYS A 160 -3.20 22.40 5.97
CA LYS A 160 -1.80 21.98 5.93
C LYS A 160 -1.41 21.38 7.27
N ILE A 161 -1.00 20.12 7.27
CA ILE A 161 -0.62 19.37 8.45
C ILE A 161 0.88 19.18 8.42
N LYS A 162 1.56 19.64 9.46
CA LYS A 162 3.00 19.45 9.63
C LYS A 162 3.30 18.11 10.29
N PRO A 163 4.43 17.48 9.96
CA PRO A 163 4.89 16.30 10.67
C PRO A 163 5.34 16.65 12.09
N ILE A 164 5.32 15.65 12.96
CA ILE A 164 5.89 15.72 14.30
C ILE A 164 7.41 15.78 14.21
N ASP A 165 7.97 14.95 13.34
CA ASP A 165 9.40 14.88 13.10
C ASP A 165 9.70 14.42 11.67
N ILE A 166 10.89 14.79 11.21
CA ILE A 166 11.46 14.40 9.92
C ILE A 166 12.87 13.89 10.22
N ALA A 167 13.12 12.62 9.91
CA ALA A 167 14.46 12.05 10.00
C ALA A 167 15.34 12.61 8.87
N ALA A 168 16.65 12.65 9.12
CA ALA A 168 17.62 13.00 8.08
C ALA A 168 17.43 12.09 6.85
N ALA A 169 17.58 12.67 5.66
CA ALA A 169 17.55 11.90 4.44
C ALA A 169 18.79 11.02 4.32
N ASP A 170 18.60 9.79 3.87
CA ASP A 170 19.67 8.89 3.52
C ASP A 170 20.48 9.50 2.37
N ARG A 171 21.80 9.33 2.40
CA ARG A 171 22.63 9.60 1.22
C ARG A 171 22.10 8.80 0.03
N GLY A 172 21.95 9.50 -1.10
CA GLY A 172 21.46 8.96 -2.35
C GLY A 172 22.25 7.73 -2.79
N ARG A 173 21.55 6.64 -3.06
CA ARG A 173 22.13 5.45 -3.70
C ARG A 173 22.05 5.62 -5.21
N LYS A 174 23.11 5.25 -5.93
CA LYS A 174 23.11 5.33 -7.39
C LYS A 174 22.02 4.45 -7.98
N ASN A 175 21.27 5.00 -8.91
CA ASN A 175 20.34 4.24 -9.75
C ASN A 175 21.10 3.58 -10.89
N GLU A 176 20.60 2.42 -11.32
CA GLU A 176 21.04 1.79 -12.57
C GLU A 176 20.10 2.24 -13.70
N GLY A 177 20.66 2.66 -14.84
CA GLY A 177 19.89 3.04 -16.04
C GLY A 177 19.94 4.54 -16.39
N SER A 178 19.03 4.94 -17.28
CA SER A 178 18.86 6.33 -17.74
C SER A 178 17.83 7.07 -16.88
N GLY A 179 18.19 8.24 -16.34
CA GLY A 179 17.32 9.05 -15.48
C GLY A 179 18.11 9.74 -14.37
N PRO A 180 17.45 10.25 -13.31
CA PRO A 180 18.16 10.85 -12.20
C PRO A 180 19.13 9.86 -11.55
N ALA A 181 20.34 10.34 -11.29
CA ALA A 181 21.48 9.49 -10.93
C ALA A 181 21.35 8.81 -9.57
N TYR A 182 20.56 9.38 -8.65
CA TYR A 182 20.46 8.94 -7.27
C TYR A 182 19.02 8.76 -6.81
N ARG A 183 18.84 7.85 -5.85
CA ARG A 183 17.60 7.65 -5.10
C ARG A 183 17.88 7.81 -3.61
N SER A 184 17.16 8.72 -2.98
CA SER A 184 17.23 8.96 -1.53
C SER A 184 15.89 8.63 -0.87
N ARG A 185 15.95 8.37 0.42
CA ARG A 185 14.80 8.11 1.27
C ARG A 185 14.91 8.92 2.55
N PHE A 186 13.78 9.31 3.08
CA PHE A 186 13.70 9.86 4.42
C PHE A 186 12.39 9.45 5.07
N THR A 187 12.38 9.46 6.40
CA THR A 187 11.22 9.05 7.17
C THR A 187 10.62 10.26 7.88
N THR A 188 9.30 10.34 7.95
CA THR A 188 8.60 11.36 8.71
C THR A 188 7.44 10.77 9.49
N ARG A 189 6.99 11.44 10.55
CA ARG A 189 5.84 11.00 11.35
C ARG A 189 4.75 12.04 11.40
N PHE A 190 3.52 11.61 11.17
CA PHE A 190 2.31 12.42 11.30
C PHE A 190 1.44 11.86 12.42
N ALA A 191 0.93 12.74 13.28
CA ALA A 191 -0.01 12.33 14.32
C ALA A 191 -1.36 11.96 13.66
N TYR A 192 -1.87 10.76 13.98
CA TYR A 192 -3.15 10.27 13.46
C TYR A 192 -4.31 11.22 13.78
N GLU A 193 -4.27 11.92 14.92
CA GLU A 193 -5.29 12.88 15.33
C GLU A 193 -5.32 14.17 14.48
N LYS A 194 -4.27 14.46 13.70
CA LYS A 194 -4.16 15.71 12.95
C LYS A 194 -4.72 15.63 11.53
N PHE A 195 -4.99 14.45 11.00
CA PHE A 195 -5.48 14.26 9.64
C PHE A 195 -6.72 13.38 9.60
N ASP A 196 -7.54 13.55 8.57
CA ASP A 196 -8.69 12.69 8.31
C ASP A 196 -8.27 11.55 7.38
N PRO A 197 -8.34 10.27 7.81
CA PRO A 197 -7.98 9.15 6.93
C PRO A 197 -8.87 9.09 5.67
N ASN A 198 -10.07 9.68 5.69
CA ASN A 198 -11.01 9.65 4.57
C ASN A 198 -10.90 10.87 3.64
N ALA A 199 -10.04 11.83 3.94
CA ALA A 199 -9.88 13.00 3.10
C ALA A 199 -8.89 12.73 1.95
N ALA A 200 -9.18 13.30 0.78
CA ALA A 200 -8.21 13.36 -0.31
C ALA A 200 -6.94 14.05 0.18
N SER A 201 -5.81 13.36 0.05
CA SER A 201 -4.57 13.78 0.66
C SER A 201 -3.44 13.93 -0.36
N LEU A 202 -2.55 14.88 -0.09
CA LEU A 202 -1.40 15.16 -0.92
C LEU A 202 -0.19 15.42 -0.02
N PHE A 203 0.89 14.66 -0.18
CA PHE A 203 2.16 15.05 0.41
C PHE A 203 2.82 16.09 -0.49
N VAL A 204 3.23 17.20 0.10
CA VAL A 204 3.97 18.27 -0.56
C VAL A 204 5.34 18.35 0.07
N ILE A 205 6.36 18.13 -0.74
CA ILE A 205 7.76 18.07 -0.33
C ILE A 205 8.49 19.24 -0.97
N ASN A 206 9.17 20.04 -0.17
CA ASN A 206 10.00 21.14 -0.62
C ASN A 206 11.47 20.76 -0.41
N LEU A 207 12.23 20.73 -1.51
CA LEU A 207 13.66 20.48 -1.49
C LEU A 207 14.42 21.79 -1.26
N GLN A 208 15.68 21.69 -0.82
CA GLN A 208 16.52 22.87 -0.55
C GLN A 208 16.82 23.70 -1.79
N ASP A 209 16.79 23.08 -2.97
CA ASP A 209 16.97 23.76 -4.26
C ASP A 209 15.71 24.54 -4.71
N GLY A 210 14.66 24.56 -3.89
CA GLY A 210 13.40 25.24 -4.16
C GLY A 210 12.42 24.43 -5.02
N LYS A 211 12.76 23.19 -5.43
CA LYS A 211 11.81 22.33 -6.14
C LYS A 211 10.75 21.79 -5.20
N GLU A 212 9.53 21.77 -5.70
CA GLU A 212 8.38 21.16 -5.03
C GLU A 212 8.05 19.82 -5.69
N VAL A 213 7.92 18.77 -4.87
CA VAL A 213 7.48 17.44 -5.28
C VAL A 213 6.14 17.13 -4.63
N ARG A 214 5.20 16.60 -5.42
CA ARG A 214 3.84 16.30 -4.99
C ARG A 214 3.55 14.81 -5.12
N ILE A 215 3.13 14.17 -4.03
CA ILE A 215 2.79 12.75 -4.00
C ILE A 215 1.31 12.62 -3.62
N PRO A 216 0.41 12.31 -4.57
CA PRO A 216 -0.97 12.01 -4.28
C PRO A 216 -1.07 10.83 -3.30
N ALA A 217 -1.80 11.01 -2.21
CA ALA A 217 -1.93 10.05 -1.13
C ALA A 217 -3.39 9.65 -0.95
N ASP A 218 -3.80 8.60 -1.67
CA ASP A 218 -5.14 8.05 -1.54
C ASP A 218 -5.16 6.99 -0.44
N PHE A 219 -5.49 7.41 0.78
CA PHE A 219 -5.54 6.53 1.96
C PHE A 219 -6.61 5.43 1.86
N PHE A 220 -7.59 5.54 0.96
CA PHE A 220 -8.57 4.46 0.72
C PHE A 220 -7.99 3.28 -0.05
N LYS A 221 -6.89 3.49 -0.77
CA LYS A 221 -6.18 2.43 -1.50
C LYS A 221 -5.18 1.68 -0.62
N VAL A 222 -4.98 2.12 0.62
CA VAL A 222 -4.00 1.56 1.55
C VAL A 222 -4.73 0.82 2.66
N LYS A 223 -4.35 -0.44 2.89
CA LYS A 223 -4.75 -1.22 4.07
C LYS A 223 -3.51 -1.74 4.78
#